data_AF-A0A820GX14-F1
#
_entry.id   AF-A0A820GX14-F1
#
_cell.length_a   1.000
_cell.length_b   1.000
_cell.length_c   1.000
_cell.angle_alpha   90.00
_cell.angle_beta   90.00
_cell.angle_gamma   90.00
#
_symmetry.space_group_name_H-M   'P 1'
#
loop_
_entity.id
_entity.type
_entity.pdbx_description
1 polymer ?
#
loop_
_entity_poly.entity_id
_entity_poly.type
_entity_poly.pdbx_seq_one_letter_code
_entity_poly.pdbx_strand_id
1 'polypeptide(L)'
;MDAVILTGQKLIDEEHGQTQNINQHLTELEDILNKLVEAANEKSDRLKEATDGQTYMRGLEEIDMWVNDVENTLTNDDYGKDMTSVQNLQKKQQLLENEFSLKKDRIDQLSKDAEHFQQIGHFDSNNILKKQIQLVTRFQSLLDPLQQKKEKLTASAEFQRLLHNIEDEEAWIREKEPSIMSTNRGRDLIGVQNLLRKHQGLMGELQSHESQIRTVCNEGEDMINQGHFASAEIKKHIVNLQSKWQNLKEVSVQRKHDLEDSLQAQQYFSDGKEVESWIHEKEPVAQSTDYGRDEDSCNALYKKHQQLFNDINAFNRI
;
A
#
# COMPACT_ATOMS: atom_id res chain seq x y z
N MET A 1 74.73 -20.44 25.58
CA MET A 1 74.54 -19.96 26.96
C MET A 1 74.82 -21.09 27.94
N ASP A 2 74.14 -22.22 27.76
CA ASP A 2 74.39 -23.46 28.53
C ASP A 2 75.86 -23.87 28.52
N ALA A 3 76.56 -23.74 27.40
CA ALA A 3 77.99 -24.04 27.32
C ALA A 3 78.88 -23.08 28.15
N VAL A 4 78.50 -21.80 28.28
CA VAL A 4 79.25 -20.80 29.06
C VAL A 4 78.98 -20.99 30.56
N ILE A 5 77.72 -21.30 30.91
CA ILE A 5 77.32 -21.64 32.28
C ILE A 5 77.98 -22.96 32.70
N LEU A 6 77.95 -24.02 31.87
CA LEU A 6 78.64 -25.30 32.15
C LEU A 6 80.15 -25.15 32.30
N THR A 7 80.77 -24.33 31.44
CA THR A 7 82.22 -24.09 31.50
C THR A 7 82.59 -23.27 32.73
N GLY A 8 81.78 -22.25 33.07
CA GLY A 8 81.94 -21.47 34.29
C GLY A 8 81.73 -22.30 35.56
N GLN A 9 80.71 -23.17 35.59
CA GLN A 9 80.45 -24.10 36.69
C GLN A 9 81.60 -25.09 36.87
N LYS A 10 82.12 -25.66 35.76
CA LYS A 10 83.31 -26.52 35.81
C LYS A 10 84.54 -25.81 36.38
N LEU A 11 84.79 -24.56 35.98
CA LEU A 11 85.93 -23.78 36.50
C LEU A 11 85.76 -23.43 37.98
N ILE A 12 84.52 -23.30 38.46
CA ILE A 12 84.19 -23.15 39.88
C ILE A 12 84.43 -24.47 40.64
N ASP A 13 84.00 -25.60 40.07
CA ASP A 13 84.16 -26.95 40.63
C ASP A 13 85.63 -27.41 40.67
N GLU A 14 86.47 -26.90 39.76
CA GLU A 14 87.92 -27.15 39.69
C GLU A 14 88.77 -26.24 40.60
N GLU A 15 88.15 -25.44 41.48
CA GLU A 15 88.81 -24.50 42.42
C GLU A 15 89.76 -23.49 41.73
N HIS A 16 89.38 -22.98 40.56
CA HIS A 16 90.20 -22.02 39.81
C HIS A 16 90.48 -20.73 40.62
N GLY A 17 91.66 -20.13 40.50
CA GLY A 17 92.08 -18.96 41.30
C GLY A 17 91.26 -17.67 41.13
N GLN A 18 90.19 -17.69 40.32
CA GLN A 18 89.26 -16.58 40.03
C GLN A 18 87.79 -16.98 40.29
N THR A 19 87.54 -18.10 41.00
CA THR A 19 86.20 -18.66 41.26
C THR A 19 85.19 -17.63 41.75
N GLN A 20 85.58 -16.71 42.64
CA GLN A 20 84.68 -15.68 43.16
C GLN A 20 84.23 -14.69 42.07
N ASN A 21 85.13 -14.32 41.16
CA ASN A 21 84.87 -13.41 40.05
C ASN A 21 84.02 -14.10 38.95
N ILE A 22 84.33 -15.37 38.65
CA ILE A 22 83.56 -16.22 37.73
C ILE A 22 82.12 -16.40 38.24
N ASN A 23 81.94 -16.66 39.54
CA ASN A 23 80.62 -16.83 40.15
C ASN A 23 79.78 -15.54 40.11
N GLN A 24 80.40 -14.40 40.43
CA GLN A 24 79.74 -13.09 40.33
C GLN A 24 79.29 -12.79 38.90
N HIS A 25 80.15 -13.03 37.90
CA HIS A 25 79.81 -12.82 36.49
C HIS A 25 78.73 -13.78 35.98
N LEU A 26 78.72 -15.03 36.44
CA LEU A 26 77.64 -15.97 36.11
C LEU A 26 76.30 -15.51 36.69
N THR A 27 76.29 -15.02 37.93
CA THR A 27 75.07 -14.50 38.58
C THR A 27 74.56 -13.24 37.86
N GLU A 28 75.46 -12.33 37.49
CA GLU A 28 75.12 -11.14 36.69
C GLU A 28 74.58 -11.51 35.30
N LEU A 29 75.16 -12.52 34.64
CA LEU A 29 74.68 -13.05 33.36
C LEU A 29 73.29 -13.68 33.47
N GLU A 30 73.03 -14.43 34.54
CA GLU A 30 71.70 -15.00 34.83
C GLU A 30 70.66 -13.90 35.07
N ASP A 31 70.98 -12.86 35.83
CA ASP A 31 70.08 -11.73 36.09
C ASP A 31 69.77 -10.94 34.79
N ILE A 32 70.79 -10.67 33.97
CA ILE A 32 70.60 -10.01 32.66
C ILE A 32 69.76 -10.88 31.73
N LEU A 33 69.98 -12.19 31.72
CA LEU A 33 69.19 -13.11 30.91
C LEU A 33 67.73 -13.16 31.36
N ASN A 34 67.49 -13.25 32.66
CA ASN A 34 66.13 -13.27 33.23
C ASN A 34 65.39 -11.97 32.85
N LYS A 35 66.03 -10.81 32.99
CA LYS A 35 65.47 -9.52 32.54
C LYS A 35 65.19 -9.48 31.04
N LEU A 36 66.07 -10.06 30.21
CA LEU A 36 65.87 -10.12 28.76
C LEU A 36 64.69 -11.04 28.41
N VAL A 37 64.55 -12.17 29.09
CA VAL A 37 63.43 -13.12 28.90
C VAL A 37 62.12 -12.48 29.33
N GLU A 38 62.08 -11.82 30.48
CA GLU A 38 60.91 -11.05 30.95
C GLU A 38 60.53 -9.97 29.94
N ALA A 39 61.48 -9.14 29.49
CA ALA A 39 61.22 -8.11 28.49
C ALA A 39 60.78 -8.68 27.12
N ALA A 40 61.30 -9.84 26.72
CA ALA A 40 60.89 -10.52 25.50
C ALA A 40 59.46 -11.07 25.60
N ASN A 41 59.09 -11.64 26.76
CA ASN A 41 57.74 -12.12 27.04
C ASN A 41 56.74 -10.97 27.10
N GLU A 42 57.04 -9.89 27.82
CA GLU A 42 56.20 -8.68 27.86
C GLU A 42 55.98 -8.09 26.46
N LYS A 43 57.04 -8.04 25.64
CA LYS A 43 56.92 -7.58 24.25
C LYS A 43 56.05 -8.51 23.42
N SER A 44 56.18 -9.83 23.59
CA SER A 44 55.35 -10.84 22.91
C SER A 44 53.87 -10.65 23.25
N ASP A 45 53.55 -10.48 24.53
CA ASP A 45 52.18 -10.30 25.00
C ASP A 45 51.59 -8.97 24.53
N ARG A 46 52.35 -7.86 24.60
CA ARG A 46 51.92 -6.57 24.03
C ARG A 46 51.69 -6.61 22.53
N LEU A 47 52.46 -7.39 21.78
CA LEU A 47 52.26 -7.54 20.34
C LEU A 47 50.98 -8.33 20.02
N LYS A 48 50.65 -9.35 20.83
CA LYS A 48 49.38 -10.07 20.71
C LYS A 48 48.20 -9.15 21.03
N GLU A 49 48.26 -8.45 22.16
CA GLU A 49 47.27 -7.44 22.56
C GLU A 49 47.05 -6.41 21.44
N ALA A 50 48.14 -5.84 20.90
CA ALA A 50 48.03 -4.90 19.79
C ALA A 50 47.36 -5.51 18.54
N THR A 51 47.62 -6.79 18.24
CA THR A 51 47.01 -7.49 17.10
C THR A 51 45.52 -7.72 17.32
N ASP A 52 45.12 -8.13 18.53
CA ASP A 52 43.73 -8.35 18.90
C ASP A 52 42.95 -7.03 18.90
N GLY A 53 43.54 -5.97 19.45
CA GLY A 53 43.00 -4.61 19.41
C GLY A 53 42.81 -4.08 17.98
N GLN A 54 43.75 -4.35 17.07
CA GLN A 54 43.62 -3.96 15.65
C GLN A 54 42.49 -4.71 14.94
N THR A 55 42.36 -6.02 15.20
CA THR A 55 41.26 -6.83 14.64
C THR A 55 39.91 -6.32 15.13
N TYR A 56 39.82 -6.00 16.42
CA TYR A 56 38.64 -5.43 17.03
C TYR A 56 38.29 -4.05 16.43
N MET A 57 39.28 -3.16 16.30
CA MET A 57 39.10 -1.83 15.72
C MET A 57 38.57 -1.88 14.29
N ARG A 58 39.09 -2.80 13.47
CA ARG A 58 38.56 -3.02 12.11
C ARG A 58 37.08 -3.43 12.14
N GLY A 59 36.71 -4.33 13.05
CA GLY A 59 35.33 -4.75 13.24
C GLY A 59 34.40 -3.60 13.66
N LEU A 60 34.88 -2.68 14.51
CA LEU A 60 34.15 -1.45 14.84
C LEU A 60 34.01 -0.50 13.65
N GLU A 61 35.08 -0.27 12.89
CA GLU A 61 35.09 0.62 11.73
C GLU A 61 34.13 0.14 10.62
N GLU A 62 34.03 -1.17 10.41
CA GLU A 62 33.06 -1.75 9.47
C GLU A 62 31.60 -1.43 9.84
N ILE A 63 31.28 -1.41 11.13
CA ILE A 63 29.93 -1.05 11.60
C ILE A 63 29.75 0.46 11.58
N ASP A 64 30.77 1.23 11.92
CA ASP A 64 30.70 2.69 11.86
C ASP A 64 30.45 3.18 10.42
N MET A 65 31.16 2.61 9.44
CA MET A 65 30.89 2.89 8.02
C MET A 65 29.44 2.58 7.63
N TRP A 66 28.92 1.42 8.03
CA TRP A 66 27.52 1.07 7.78
C TRP A 66 26.55 2.03 8.48
N VAL A 67 26.82 2.43 9.73
CA VAL A 67 26.02 3.42 10.45
C VAL A 67 26.00 4.76 9.70
N ASN A 68 27.16 5.23 9.21
CA ASN A 68 27.25 6.44 8.38
C ASN A 68 26.38 6.33 7.11
N ASP A 69 26.40 5.18 6.43
CA ASP A 69 25.59 4.95 5.22
C ASP A 69 24.09 4.97 5.51
N VAL A 70 23.67 4.39 6.64
CA VAL A 70 22.28 4.40 7.09
C VAL A 70 21.83 5.81 7.49
N GLU A 71 22.65 6.54 8.25
CA GLU A 71 22.39 7.94 8.59
C GLU A 71 22.18 8.79 7.32
N ASN A 72 23.05 8.64 6.32
CA ASN A 72 22.91 9.32 5.03
C ASN A 72 21.61 8.92 4.31
N THR A 73 21.24 7.64 4.33
CA THR A 73 20.00 7.16 3.71
C THR A 73 18.74 7.70 4.42
N LEU A 74 18.82 7.93 5.72
CA LEU A 74 17.74 8.49 6.53
C LEU A 74 17.55 9.99 6.29
N THR A 75 18.57 10.72 5.81
CA THR A 75 18.40 12.13 5.41
C THR A 75 17.54 12.33 4.16
N ASN A 76 17.29 11.26 3.39
CA ASN A 76 16.45 11.32 2.20
C ASN A 76 14.97 11.08 2.56
N ASP A 77 14.16 12.14 2.45
CA ASP A 77 12.71 12.18 2.68
C ASP A 77 11.86 11.68 1.48
N ASP A 78 12.35 10.67 0.74
CA ASP A 78 11.57 10.03 -0.33
C ASP A 78 10.66 8.93 0.23
N TYR A 79 9.34 9.11 0.08
CA TYR A 79 8.30 8.18 0.51
C TYR A 79 7.50 7.59 -0.66
N GLY A 80 7.96 7.77 -1.90
CA GLY A 80 7.32 7.28 -3.11
C GLY A 80 6.14 8.13 -3.57
N LYS A 81 5.88 8.11 -4.88
CA LYS A 81 4.83 8.91 -5.56
C LYS A 81 3.71 8.07 -6.18
N ASP A 82 3.95 6.77 -6.30
CA ASP A 82 3.07 5.77 -6.90
C ASP A 82 3.23 4.42 -6.19
N MET A 83 2.24 3.54 -6.29
CA MET A 83 2.24 2.25 -5.59
C MET A 83 3.51 1.42 -5.83
N THR A 84 4.06 1.44 -7.06
CA THR A 84 5.27 0.68 -7.39
C THR A 84 6.51 1.25 -6.67
N SER A 85 6.67 2.57 -6.69
CA SER A 85 7.76 3.28 -6.02
C SER A 85 7.72 3.05 -4.50
N VAL A 86 6.54 3.14 -3.88
CA VAL A 86 6.36 2.90 -2.44
C VAL A 86 6.71 1.45 -2.08
N GLN A 87 6.22 0.47 -2.85
CA GLN A 87 6.54 -0.94 -2.62
C GLN A 87 8.05 -1.23 -2.74
N ASN A 88 8.73 -0.58 -3.70
CA ASN A 88 10.18 -0.72 -3.83
C ASN A 88 10.92 -0.12 -2.63
N LEU A 89 10.48 1.03 -2.12
CA LEU A 89 11.04 1.64 -0.91
C LEU A 89 10.77 0.79 0.34
N GLN A 90 9.58 0.22 0.50
CA GLN A 90 9.27 -0.72 1.58
C GLN A 90 10.15 -1.97 1.55
N LYS A 91 10.43 -2.53 0.35
CA LYS A 91 11.37 -3.65 0.21
C LYS A 91 12.78 -3.25 0.63
N LYS A 92 13.27 -2.08 0.22
CA LYS A 92 14.58 -1.57 0.65
C LYS A 92 14.63 -1.36 2.16
N GLN A 93 13.59 -0.79 2.76
CA GLN A 93 13.47 -0.63 4.21
C GLN A 93 13.48 -1.99 4.93
N GLN A 94 12.77 -2.99 4.42
CA GLN A 94 12.77 -4.34 5.01
C GLN A 94 14.16 -5.00 4.97
N LEU A 95 14.89 -4.84 3.86
CA LEU A 95 16.27 -5.34 3.76
C LEU A 95 17.17 -4.64 4.79
N LEU A 96 17.03 -3.33 4.92
CA LEU A 96 17.77 -2.54 5.91
C LEU A 96 17.44 -2.96 7.35
N GLU A 97 16.18 -3.25 7.67
CA GLU A 97 15.77 -3.76 8.99
C GLU A 97 16.37 -5.13 9.31
N ASN A 98 16.47 -6.01 8.30
CA ASN A 98 17.12 -7.30 8.45
C ASN A 98 18.63 -7.13 8.71
N GLU A 99 19.28 -6.25 7.94
CA GLU A 99 20.70 -5.90 8.16
C GLU A 99 20.92 -5.28 9.55
N PHE A 100 20.03 -4.38 9.98
CA PHE A 100 20.07 -3.76 11.30
C PHE A 100 20.04 -4.82 12.41
N SER A 101 19.18 -5.84 12.29
CA SER A 101 19.13 -6.95 13.26
C SER A 101 20.46 -7.72 13.32
N LEU A 102 21.06 -8.02 12.17
CA LEU A 102 22.36 -8.72 12.12
C LEU A 102 23.49 -7.86 12.71
N LYS A 103 23.47 -6.54 12.44
CA LYS A 103 24.45 -5.60 13.00
C LYS A 103 24.27 -5.45 14.51
N LYS A 104 23.04 -5.49 15.03
CA LYS A 104 22.76 -5.49 16.47
C LYS A 104 23.45 -6.66 17.17
N ASP A 105 23.28 -7.89 16.68
CA ASP A 105 23.92 -9.07 17.25
C ASP A 105 25.46 -8.93 17.25
N ARG A 106 26.02 -8.36 16.18
CA ARG A 106 27.46 -8.11 16.08
C ARG A 106 27.94 -7.03 17.06
N ILE A 107 27.17 -5.96 17.26
CA ILE A 107 27.46 -4.90 18.24
C ILE A 107 27.42 -5.46 19.66
N ASP A 108 26.45 -6.32 19.96
CA ASP A 108 26.35 -6.98 21.27
C ASP A 108 27.59 -7.85 21.54
N GLN A 109 28.11 -8.54 20.53
CA GLN A 109 29.37 -9.28 20.64
C GLN A 109 30.57 -8.35 20.85
N LEU A 110 30.72 -7.29 20.04
CA LEU A 110 31.81 -6.33 20.18
C LEU A 110 31.79 -5.57 21.52
N SER A 111 30.61 -5.44 22.12
CA SER A 111 30.46 -4.86 23.46
C SER A 111 31.04 -5.79 24.52
N LYS A 112 30.76 -7.10 24.44
CA LYS A 112 31.38 -8.11 25.32
C LYS A 112 32.90 -8.18 25.13
N ASP A 113 33.37 -8.09 23.89
CA ASP A 113 34.80 -8.09 23.59
C ASP A 113 35.50 -6.86 24.20
N ALA A 114 34.88 -5.67 24.16
CA ALA A 114 35.39 -4.46 24.80
C ALA A 114 35.48 -4.59 26.33
N GLU A 115 34.46 -5.15 26.97
CA GLU A 115 34.45 -5.42 28.41
C GLU A 115 35.57 -6.41 28.78
N HIS A 116 35.79 -7.44 27.95
CA HIS A 116 36.88 -8.38 28.15
C HIS A 116 38.26 -7.72 28.07
N PHE A 117 38.51 -6.84 27.09
CA PHE A 117 39.75 -6.06 27.02
C PHE A 117 40.00 -5.23 28.28
N GLN A 118 38.95 -4.71 28.90
CA GLN A 118 39.06 -3.99 30.17
C GLN A 118 39.40 -4.93 31.33
N GLN A 119 38.79 -6.11 31.39
CA GLN A 119 39.04 -7.11 32.45
C GLN A 119 40.47 -7.64 32.46
N ILE A 120 41.07 -7.85 31.29
CA ILE A 120 42.45 -8.32 31.16
C ILE A 120 43.49 -7.19 31.32
N GLY A 121 43.06 -5.94 31.50
CA GLY A 121 43.96 -4.80 31.66
C GLY A 121 44.68 -4.39 30.36
N HIS A 122 44.06 -4.62 29.20
CA HIS A 122 44.64 -4.28 27.90
C HIS A 122 45.09 -2.81 27.84
N PHE A 123 46.27 -2.56 27.27
CA PHE A 123 46.92 -1.24 27.33
C PHE A 123 46.08 -0.10 26.71
N ASP A 124 45.26 -0.38 25.68
CA ASP A 124 44.38 0.59 25.00
C ASP A 124 42.89 0.45 25.37
N SER A 125 42.57 -0.27 26.45
CA SER A 125 41.19 -0.57 26.87
C SER A 125 40.28 0.66 26.99
N ASN A 126 40.80 1.79 27.49
CA ASN A 126 40.03 3.03 27.62
C ASN A 126 39.57 3.61 26.27
N ASN A 127 40.41 3.53 25.23
CA ASN A 127 40.09 4.03 23.89
C ASN A 127 39.10 3.09 23.19
N ILE A 128 39.34 1.78 23.32
CA ILE A 128 38.44 0.71 22.87
C ILE A 128 37.02 0.94 23.40
N LEU A 129 36.88 1.10 24.72
CA LEU A 129 35.60 1.32 25.37
C LEU A 129 34.95 2.63 24.92
N LYS A 130 35.71 3.72 24.82
CA LYS A 130 35.20 5.01 24.36
C LYS A 130 34.60 4.91 22.95
N LYS A 131 35.31 4.29 22.00
CA LYS A 131 34.83 4.10 20.62
C LYS A 131 33.61 3.18 20.56
N GLN A 132 33.62 2.09 21.34
CA GLN A 132 32.50 1.17 21.43
C GLN A 132 31.24 1.87 21.94
N ILE A 133 31.33 2.64 23.02
CA ILE A 133 30.19 3.40 23.56
C ILE A 133 29.67 4.42 22.53
N GLN A 134 30.57 5.12 21.84
CA GLN A 134 30.19 6.08 20.80
C GLN A 134 29.41 5.40 19.66
N LEU A 135 29.91 4.27 19.16
CA LEU A 135 29.24 3.50 18.10
C LEU A 135 27.88 2.97 18.54
N VAL A 136 27.79 2.38 19.75
CA VAL A 136 26.52 1.87 20.30
C VAL A 136 25.49 2.99 20.44
N THR A 137 25.92 4.16 20.92
CA THR A 137 25.03 5.32 21.07
C THR A 137 24.49 5.77 19.71
N ARG A 138 25.36 5.87 18.69
CA ARG A 138 24.93 6.21 17.32
C ARG A 138 23.99 5.16 16.74
N PHE A 139 24.32 3.88 16.86
CA PHE A 139 23.49 2.79 16.37
C PHE A 139 22.08 2.80 17.02
N GLN A 140 22.00 3.01 18.33
CA GLN A 140 20.73 3.13 19.04
C GLN A 140 19.93 4.35 18.58
N SER A 141 20.58 5.46 18.25
CA SER A 141 19.91 6.66 17.73
C SER A 141 19.24 6.47 16.37
N LEU A 142 19.57 5.39 15.63
CA LEU A 142 18.93 5.05 14.35
C LEU A 142 17.57 4.39 14.50
N LEU A 143 17.23 3.87 15.69
CA LEU A 143 15.99 3.12 15.92
C LEU A 143 14.76 3.98 15.62
N ASP A 144 14.68 5.18 16.20
CA ASP A 144 13.51 6.03 16.05
C ASP A 144 13.33 6.52 14.59
N PRO A 145 14.37 7.04 13.89
CA PRO A 145 14.25 7.41 12.49
C PRO A 145 13.86 6.24 11.55
N LEU A 146 14.41 5.04 11.78
CA LEU A 146 14.05 3.86 10.99
C LEU A 146 12.58 3.49 11.18
N GLN A 147 12.10 3.51 12.42
CA GLN A 147 10.70 3.24 12.73
C GLN A 147 9.77 4.31 12.14
N GLN A 148 10.11 5.59 12.26
CA GLN A 148 9.35 6.69 11.65
C GLN A 148 9.30 6.57 10.12
N LYS A 149 10.42 6.21 9.48
CA LYS A 149 10.46 5.99 8.03
C LYS A 149 9.57 4.83 7.61
N LYS A 150 9.56 3.73 8.37
CA LYS A 150 8.65 2.60 8.17
C LYS A 150 7.19 3.01 8.27
N GLU A 151 6.81 3.75 9.31
CA GLU A 151 5.45 4.25 9.52
C GLU A 151 5.00 5.15 8.36
N LYS A 152 5.84 6.11 7.95
CA LYS A 152 5.55 6.99 6.81
C LYS A 152 5.44 6.23 5.48
N LEU A 153 6.27 5.22 5.24
CA LEU A 153 6.18 4.38 4.05
C LEU A 153 4.89 3.55 4.03
N THR A 154 4.48 3.02 5.19
CA THR A 154 3.19 2.32 5.34
C THR A 154 2.02 3.25 5.06
N ALA A 155 2.01 4.44 5.67
CA ALA A 155 1.00 5.46 5.43
C ALA A 155 0.95 5.87 3.94
N SER A 156 2.12 6.07 3.31
CA SER A 156 2.20 6.35 1.87
C SER A 156 1.58 5.22 1.03
N ALA A 157 1.82 3.96 1.38
CA ALA A 157 1.24 2.82 0.67
C ALA A 157 -0.29 2.73 0.82
N GLU A 158 -0.80 3.03 2.01
CA GLU A 158 -2.24 3.12 2.28
C GLU A 158 -2.88 4.23 1.44
N PHE A 159 -2.25 5.40 1.40
CA PHE A 159 -2.71 6.52 0.56
C PHE A 159 -2.76 6.16 -0.93
N GLN A 160 -1.71 5.55 -1.46
CA GLN A 160 -1.68 5.13 -2.86
C GLN A 160 -2.74 4.05 -3.17
N ARG A 161 -3.01 3.14 -2.24
CA ARG A 161 -4.07 2.15 -2.37
C ARG A 161 -5.44 2.81 -2.40
N LEU A 162 -5.70 3.75 -1.51
CA LEU A 162 -6.96 4.50 -1.48
C LEU A 162 -7.16 5.28 -2.78
N LEU A 163 -6.13 5.95 -3.30
CA LEU A 163 -6.21 6.66 -4.58
C LEU A 163 -6.60 5.72 -5.73
N HIS A 164 -5.99 4.53 -5.79
CA HIS A 164 -6.33 3.53 -6.80
C HIS A 164 -7.79 3.08 -6.67
N ASN A 165 -8.25 2.78 -5.45
CA ASN A 165 -9.65 2.42 -5.19
C ASN A 165 -10.60 3.54 -5.66
N ILE A 166 -10.29 4.80 -5.34
CA ILE A 166 -11.08 5.96 -5.79
C ILE A 166 -11.10 6.05 -7.32
N GLU A 167 -9.96 5.86 -7.99
CA GLU A 167 -9.87 5.90 -9.45
C GLU A 167 -10.71 4.81 -10.12
N ASP A 168 -10.75 3.60 -9.56
CA ASP A 168 -11.57 2.48 -10.03
C ASP A 168 -13.08 2.82 -9.92
N GLU A 169 -13.51 3.34 -8.76
CA GLU A 169 -14.89 3.78 -8.56
C GLU A 169 -15.27 4.94 -9.50
N GLU A 170 -14.38 5.90 -9.69
CA GLU A 170 -14.60 6.98 -10.66
C GLU A 170 -14.65 6.47 -12.11
N ALA A 171 -13.87 5.45 -12.45
CA ALA A 171 -13.89 4.83 -13.77
C ALA A 171 -15.22 4.12 -14.02
N TRP A 172 -15.75 3.42 -13.02
CA TRP A 172 -17.07 2.82 -13.07
C TRP A 172 -18.17 3.87 -13.29
N ILE A 173 -18.12 4.99 -12.55
CA ILE A 173 -19.06 6.11 -12.74
C ILE A 173 -19.01 6.62 -14.18
N ARG A 174 -17.81 6.87 -14.72
CA ARG A 174 -17.62 7.31 -16.12
C ARG A 174 -18.15 6.31 -17.14
N GLU A 175 -18.07 5.01 -16.85
CA GLU A 175 -18.62 3.96 -17.72
C GLU A 175 -20.16 4.00 -17.77
N LYS A 176 -20.83 4.19 -16.63
CA LYS A 176 -22.30 4.17 -16.54
C LYS A 176 -22.96 5.47 -16.97
N GLU A 177 -22.26 6.60 -16.82
CA GLU A 177 -22.76 7.94 -17.10
C GLU A 177 -23.45 8.09 -18.47
N PRO A 178 -22.92 7.60 -19.62
CA PRO A 178 -23.58 7.76 -20.91
C PRO A 178 -24.94 7.07 -21.01
N SER A 179 -25.13 5.96 -20.30
CA SER A 179 -26.40 5.23 -20.28
C SER A 179 -27.47 5.95 -19.46
N ILE A 180 -27.05 6.58 -18.36
CA ILE A 180 -27.90 7.34 -17.45
C ILE A 180 -28.28 8.69 -18.07
N MET A 181 -27.30 9.39 -18.66
CA MET A 181 -27.46 10.69 -19.32
C MET A 181 -28.13 10.61 -20.69
N SER A 182 -28.52 9.42 -21.16
CA SER A 182 -29.14 9.25 -22.47
C SER A 182 -30.45 10.03 -22.58
N THR A 183 -30.60 10.82 -23.64
CA THR A 183 -31.85 11.56 -23.93
C THR A 183 -32.83 10.77 -24.79
N ASN A 184 -32.51 9.53 -25.17
CA ASN A 184 -33.39 8.70 -25.99
C ASN A 184 -34.63 8.28 -25.21
N ARG A 185 -35.81 8.78 -25.57
CA ARG A 185 -37.05 8.50 -24.84
C ARG A 185 -37.93 7.43 -25.47
N GLY A 186 -37.47 6.71 -26.50
CA GLY A 186 -38.30 5.76 -27.25
C GLY A 186 -39.22 6.46 -28.25
N ARG A 187 -39.63 5.75 -29.31
CA ARG A 187 -40.47 6.30 -30.40
C ARG A 187 -41.87 5.69 -30.47
N ASP A 188 -42.07 4.59 -29.76
CA ASP A 188 -43.30 3.80 -29.69
C ASP A 188 -43.42 3.15 -28.31
N LEU A 189 -44.60 2.62 -28.00
CA LEU A 189 -44.92 2.03 -26.69
C LEU A 189 -43.92 0.93 -26.29
N ILE A 190 -43.61 0.03 -27.22
CA ILE A 190 -42.68 -1.09 -27.01
C ILE A 190 -41.26 -0.57 -26.75
N GLY A 191 -40.81 0.44 -27.50
CA GLY A 191 -39.50 1.06 -27.33
C GLY A 191 -39.33 1.70 -25.96
N VAL A 192 -40.33 2.44 -25.48
CA VAL A 192 -40.28 3.05 -24.14
C VAL A 192 -40.26 1.97 -23.05
N GLN A 193 -41.12 0.96 -23.14
CA GLN A 193 -41.17 -0.15 -22.18
C GLN A 193 -39.82 -0.89 -22.08
N ASN A 194 -39.16 -1.11 -23.23
CA ASN A 194 -37.83 -1.71 -23.26
C ASN A 194 -36.76 -0.81 -22.62
N LEU A 195 -36.83 0.50 -22.84
CA LEU A 195 -35.91 1.46 -22.20
C LEU A 195 -36.11 1.51 -20.69
N LEU A 196 -37.36 1.50 -20.21
CA LEU A 196 -37.68 1.43 -18.77
C LEU A 196 -37.13 0.14 -18.14
N ARG A 197 -37.31 -1.01 -18.79
CA ARG A 197 -36.76 -2.28 -18.30
C ARG A 197 -35.24 -2.24 -18.18
N LYS A 198 -34.55 -1.68 -19.19
CA LYS A 198 -33.08 -1.51 -19.15
C LYS A 198 -32.66 -0.56 -18.02
N HIS A 199 -33.36 0.56 -17.86
CA HIS A 199 -33.08 1.53 -16.80
C HIS A 199 -33.31 0.93 -15.40
N GLN A 200 -34.32 0.08 -15.23
CA GLN A 200 -34.54 -0.61 -13.96
C GLN A 200 -33.41 -1.60 -13.62
N GLY A 201 -32.82 -2.27 -14.61
CA GLY A 201 -31.60 -3.06 -14.41
C GLY A 201 -30.43 -2.20 -13.93
N LEU A 202 -30.23 -1.05 -14.57
CA LEU A 202 -29.18 -0.08 -14.20
C LEU A 202 -29.36 0.47 -12.77
N MET A 203 -30.59 0.74 -12.34
CA MET A 203 -30.88 1.13 -10.95
C MET A 203 -30.48 0.05 -9.94
N GLY A 204 -30.64 -1.22 -10.29
CA GLY A 204 -30.17 -2.34 -9.48
C GLY A 204 -28.64 -2.36 -9.34
N GLU A 205 -27.92 -2.10 -10.44
CA GLU A 205 -26.45 -1.96 -10.43
C GLU A 205 -26.01 -0.77 -9.55
N LEU A 206 -26.70 0.37 -9.64
CA LEU A 206 -26.39 1.54 -8.81
C LEU A 206 -26.59 1.24 -7.32
N GLN A 207 -27.66 0.53 -6.97
CA GLN A 207 -27.95 0.17 -5.58
C GLN A 207 -26.90 -0.79 -5.00
N SER A 208 -26.43 -1.77 -5.78
CA SER A 208 -25.39 -2.68 -5.31
C SER A 208 -24.04 -1.97 -5.16
N HIS A 209 -23.72 -1.07 -6.08
CA HIS A 209 -22.46 -0.33 -6.10
C HIS A 209 -22.37 0.76 -5.02
N GLU A 210 -23.51 1.25 -4.49
CA GLU A 210 -23.52 2.24 -3.39
C GLU A 210 -22.72 1.78 -2.16
N SER A 211 -22.70 0.48 -1.88
CA SER A 211 -21.92 -0.10 -0.78
C SER A 211 -20.40 0.01 -0.99
N GLN A 212 -19.93 -0.06 -2.24
CA GLN A 212 -18.51 0.02 -2.61
C GLN A 212 -18.02 1.47 -2.49
N ILE A 213 -18.77 2.41 -3.07
CA ILE A 213 -18.53 3.86 -2.90
C ILE A 213 -18.43 4.24 -1.43
N ARG A 214 -19.37 3.75 -0.59
CA ARG A 214 -19.36 4.02 0.85
C ARG A 214 -18.13 3.43 1.55
N THR A 215 -17.71 2.23 1.16
CA THR A 215 -16.54 1.57 1.75
C THR A 215 -15.27 2.39 1.49
N VAL A 216 -15.06 2.83 0.25
CA VAL A 216 -13.90 3.67 -0.13
C VAL A 216 -13.95 5.04 0.56
N CYS A 217 -15.14 5.64 0.69
CA CYS A 217 -15.31 6.90 1.43
C CYS A 217 -14.96 6.74 2.91
N ASN A 218 -15.46 5.69 3.55
CA ASN A 218 -15.20 5.42 4.96
C ASN A 218 -13.71 5.14 5.21
N GLU A 219 -13.04 4.39 4.32
CA GLU A 219 -11.58 4.17 4.40
C GLU A 219 -10.83 5.51 4.39
N GLY A 220 -11.19 6.42 3.48
CA GLY A 220 -10.59 7.76 3.43
C GLY A 220 -10.90 8.62 4.66
N GLU A 221 -12.13 8.57 5.18
CA GLU A 221 -12.52 9.28 6.40
C GLU A 221 -11.77 8.76 7.63
N ASP A 222 -11.60 7.43 7.75
CA ASP A 222 -10.85 6.81 8.83
C ASP A 222 -9.37 7.22 8.79
N MET A 223 -8.75 7.27 7.60
CA MET A 223 -7.39 7.79 7.44
C MET A 223 -7.26 9.25 7.89
N ILE A 224 -8.24 10.09 7.57
CA ILE A 224 -8.26 11.49 8.02
C ILE A 224 -8.38 11.57 9.55
N ASN A 225 -9.27 10.77 10.14
CA ASN A 225 -9.49 10.75 11.60
C ASN A 225 -8.25 10.27 12.37
N GLN A 226 -7.45 9.40 11.77
CA GLN A 226 -6.18 8.94 12.32
C GLN A 226 -5.02 9.95 12.16
N GLY A 227 -5.27 11.11 11.53
CA GLY A 227 -4.27 12.17 11.36
C GLY A 227 -3.27 11.88 10.24
N HIS A 228 -3.68 11.16 9.19
CA HIS A 228 -2.81 10.83 8.05
C HIS A 228 -2.18 12.08 7.41
N PHE A 229 -0.90 12.02 7.02
CA PHE A 229 -0.16 13.20 6.52
C PHE A 229 -0.80 13.83 5.27
N ALA A 230 -1.48 13.03 4.44
CA ALA A 230 -2.17 13.47 3.23
C ALA A 230 -3.67 13.81 3.45
N SER A 231 -4.13 14.02 4.69
CA SER A 231 -5.55 14.21 5.02
C SER A 231 -6.27 15.26 4.15
N ALA A 232 -5.60 16.37 3.82
CA ALA A 232 -6.20 17.42 2.98
C ALA A 232 -6.49 16.93 1.55
N GLU A 233 -5.56 16.18 0.94
CA GLU A 233 -5.73 15.65 -0.41
C GLU A 233 -6.74 14.49 -0.41
N ILE A 234 -6.69 13.59 0.58
CA ILE A 234 -7.68 12.51 0.76
C ILE A 234 -9.08 13.11 0.81
N LYS A 235 -9.31 14.13 1.64
CA LYS A 235 -10.62 14.78 1.78
C LYS A 235 -11.14 15.32 0.45
N LYS A 236 -10.27 15.95 -0.34
CA LYS A 236 -10.62 16.48 -1.66
C LYS A 236 -11.06 15.36 -2.62
N HIS A 237 -10.34 14.24 -2.65
CA HIS A 237 -10.72 13.09 -3.48
C HIS A 237 -12.04 12.46 -3.05
N ILE A 238 -12.24 12.25 -1.75
CA ILE A 238 -13.51 11.70 -1.21
C ILE A 238 -14.69 12.59 -1.54
N VAL A 239 -14.58 13.92 -1.30
CA VAL A 239 -15.65 14.87 -1.62
C VAL A 239 -15.97 14.87 -3.12
N ASN A 240 -14.95 14.77 -3.97
CA ASN A 240 -15.14 14.69 -5.42
C ASN A 240 -15.88 13.42 -5.84
N LEU A 241 -15.48 12.25 -5.32
CA LEU A 241 -16.13 10.97 -5.58
C LEU A 241 -17.59 11.00 -5.12
N GLN A 242 -17.85 11.46 -3.90
CA GLN A 242 -19.20 11.61 -3.36
C GLN A 242 -20.06 12.54 -4.22
N SER A 243 -19.51 13.67 -4.68
CA SER A 243 -20.23 14.61 -5.56
C SER A 243 -20.58 13.97 -6.90
N LYS A 244 -19.65 13.24 -7.53
CA LYS A 244 -19.91 12.54 -8.80
C LYS A 244 -20.97 11.45 -8.63
N TRP A 245 -20.88 10.68 -7.55
CA TRP A 245 -21.87 9.65 -7.21
C TRP A 245 -23.27 10.23 -6.99
N GLN A 246 -23.35 11.34 -6.25
CA GLN A 246 -24.61 12.00 -5.97
C GLN A 246 -25.25 12.58 -7.24
N ASN A 247 -24.46 13.22 -8.10
CA ASN A 247 -24.92 13.69 -9.41
C ASN A 247 -25.45 12.54 -10.27
N LEU A 248 -24.74 11.41 -10.32
CA LEU A 248 -25.16 10.23 -11.08
C LEU A 248 -26.53 9.72 -10.62
N LYS A 249 -26.77 9.67 -9.31
CA LYS A 249 -28.06 9.28 -8.73
C LYS A 249 -29.18 10.25 -9.11
N GLU A 250 -28.93 11.55 -9.03
CA GLU A 250 -29.91 12.59 -9.36
C GLU A 250 -30.34 12.52 -10.83
N VAL A 251 -29.37 12.43 -11.74
CA VAL A 251 -29.66 12.27 -13.17
C VAL A 251 -30.41 10.96 -13.42
N SER A 252 -30.06 9.87 -12.72
CA SER A 252 -30.75 8.59 -12.87
C SER A 252 -32.24 8.69 -12.50
N VAL A 253 -32.55 9.41 -11.42
CA VAL A 253 -33.95 9.68 -11.03
C VAL A 253 -34.67 10.51 -12.10
N GLN A 254 -34.03 11.57 -12.61
CA GLN A 254 -34.61 12.38 -13.68
C GLN A 254 -34.87 11.57 -14.95
N ARG A 255 -33.92 10.68 -15.31
CA ARG A 255 -34.04 9.81 -16.47
C ARG A 255 -35.22 8.85 -16.35
N LYS A 256 -35.47 8.31 -15.15
CA LYS A 256 -36.65 7.49 -14.88
C LYS A 256 -37.94 8.26 -15.13
N HIS A 257 -38.05 9.47 -14.56
CA HIS A 257 -39.22 10.34 -14.75
C HIS A 257 -39.48 10.62 -16.23
N ASP A 258 -38.45 11.01 -16.98
CA ASP A 258 -38.54 11.28 -18.42
C ASP A 258 -39.07 10.08 -19.24
N LEU A 259 -38.68 8.86 -18.85
CA LEU A 259 -39.14 7.63 -19.49
C LEU A 259 -40.58 7.27 -19.10
N GLU A 260 -40.97 7.53 -17.85
CA GLU A 260 -42.35 7.35 -17.37
C GLU A 260 -43.32 8.32 -18.07
N ASP A 261 -42.94 9.60 -18.22
CA ASP A 261 -43.70 10.58 -18.99
C ASP A 261 -43.88 10.13 -20.45
N SER A 262 -42.79 9.64 -21.05
CA SER A 262 -42.81 9.16 -22.43
C SER A 262 -43.67 7.90 -22.58
N LEU A 263 -43.72 7.04 -21.56
CA LEU A 263 -44.56 5.85 -21.55
C LEU A 263 -46.03 6.26 -21.58
N GLN A 264 -46.42 7.21 -20.72
CA GLN A 264 -47.78 7.72 -20.67
C GLN A 264 -48.21 8.33 -22.02
N ALA A 265 -47.35 9.15 -22.62
CA ALA A 265 -47.64 9.75 -23.93
C ALA A 265 -47.79 8.69 -25.04
N GLN A 266 -46.91 7.69 -25.08
CA GLN A 266 -46.99 6.62 -26.08
C GLN A 266 -48.19 5.70 -25.87
N GLN A 267 -48.60 5.46 -24.62
CA GLN A 267 -49.84 4.73 -24.33
C GLN A 267 -51.05 5.49 -24.89
N TYR A 268 -51.16 6.79 -24.61
CA TYR A 268 -52.23 7.63 -25.15
C TYR A 268 -52.29 7.61 -26.69
N PHE A 269 -51.14 7.74 -27.37
CA PHE A 269 -51.10 7.67 -28.84
C PHE A 269 -51.43 6.27 -29.37
N SER A 270 -51.09 5.21 -28.65
CA SER A 270 -51.45 3.83 -29.01
C SER A 270 -52.96 3.63 -28.92
N ASP A 271 -53.56 4.03 -27.79
CA ASP A 271 -55.00 3.93 -27.54
C ASP A 271 -55.77 4.78 -28.56
N GLY A 272 -55.30 5.99 -28.85
CA GLY A 272 -55.89 6.86 -29.89
C GLY A 272 -55.86 6.23 -31.28
N LYS A 273 -54.76 5.57 -31.67
CA LYS A 273 -54.68 4.85 -32.95
C LYS A 273 -55.62 3.66 -33.01
N GLU A 274 -55.83 2.96 -31.90
CA GLU A 274 -56.80 1.88 -31.82
C GLU A 274 -58.23 2.40 -32.04
N VAL A 275 -58.57 3.52 -31.39
CA VAL A 275 -59.84 4.21 -31.58
C VAL A 275 -60.01 4.67 -33.04
N GLU A 276 -59.01 5.34 -33.63
CA GLU A 276 -59.04 5.78 -35.02
C GLU A 276 -59.22 4.60 -36.00
N SER A 277 -58.48 3.51 -35.79
CA SER A 277 -58.61 2.30 -36.61
C SER A 277 -60.00 1.69 -36.50
N TRP A 278 -60.58 1.64 -35.30
CA TRP A 278 -61.94 1.15 -35.09
C TRP A 278 -62.97 2.06 -35.79
N ILE A 279 -62.82 3.39 -35.71
CA ILE A 279 -63.70 4.34 -36.43
C ILE A 279 -63.60 4.11 -37.94
N HIS A 280 -62.40 4.05 -38.50
CA HIS A 280 -62.21 3.82 -39.94
C HIS A 280 -62.73 2.47 -40.41
N GLU A 281 -62.73 1.44 -39.57
CA GLU A 281 -63.37 0.16 -39.88
C GLU A 281 -64.89 0.27 -39.96
N LYS A 282 -65.51 1.05 -39.05
CA LYS A 282 -66.97 1.19 -38.97
C LYS A 282 -67.56 2.25 -39.92
N GLU A 283 -66.76 3.24 -40.32
CA GLU A 283 -67.17 4.36 -41.16
C GLU A 283 -67.85 3.96 -42.49
N PRO A 284 -67.34 2.99 -43.28
CA PRO A 284 -67.99 2.58 -44.52
C PRO A 284 -69.37 1.93 -44.32
N VAL A 285 -69.57 1.24 -43.20
CA VAL A 285 -70.86 0.61 -42.86
C VAL A 285 -71.90 1.68 -42.53
N ALA A 286 -71.48 2.76 -41.85
CA ALA A 286 -72.34 3.89 -41.53
C ALA A 286 -72.69 4.75 -42.75
N GLN A 287 -71.74 4.92 -43.68
CA GLN A 287 -71.90 5.75 -44.88
C GLN A 287 -72.50 5.03 -46.09
N SER A 288 -72.70 3.72 -46.01
CA SER A 288 -73.29 2.93 -47.10
C SER A 288 -74.69 3.46 -47.47
N THR A 289 -74.90 3.76 -48.74
CA THR A 289 -76.21 4.16 -49.31
C THR A 289 -76.96 2.97 -49.92
N ASP A 290 -76.51 1.74 -49.67
CA ASP A 290 -77.24 0.52 -50.06
C ASP A 290 -78.35 0.25 -49.06
N TYR A 291 -79.60 0.36 -49.52
CA TYR A 291 -80.80 0.15 -48.71
C TYR A 291 -81.48 -1.20 -48.98
N GLY A 292 -80.89 -2.06 -49.83
CA GLY A 292 -81.50 -3.32 -50.24
C GLY A 292 -82.42 -3.18 -51.46
N ARG A 293 -82.73 -4.31 -52.09
CA ARG A 293 -83.57 -4.38 -53.31
C ARG A 293 -84.87 -5.17 -53.10
N ASP A 294 -84.99 -5.84 -51.97
CA ASP A 294 -86.09 -6.70 -51.55
C ASP A 294 -86.20 -6.71 -50.02
N GLU A 295 -87.30 -7.25 -49.48
CA GLU A 295 -87.58 -7.26 -48.03
C GLU A 295 -86.47 -7.98 -47.22
N ASP A 296 -85.94 -9.09 -47.73
CA ASP A 296 -84.90 -9.86 -47.06
C ASP A 296 -83.57 -9.09 -46.96
N SER A 297 -83.17 -8.43 -48.05
CA SER A 297 -81.96 -7.59 -48.08
C SER A 297 -82.11 -6.34 -47.22
N CYS A 298 -83.27 -5.68 -47.22
CA CYS A 298 -83.58 -4.56 -46.32
C CYS A 298 -83.48 -4.99 -44.84
N ASN A 299 -84.09 -6.12 -44.48
CA ASN A 299 -84.05 -6.65 -43.11
C ASN A 299 -82.64 -7.07 -42.68
N ALA A 300 -81.85 -7.64 -43.59
CA ALA A 300 -80.45 -7.99 -43.32
C ALA A 300 -79.59 -6.74 -43.08
N LEU A 301 -79.76 -5.68 -43.87
CA LEU A 301 -79.07 -4.40 -43.70
C LEU A 301 -79.48 -3.70 -42.40
N TYR A 302 -80.77 -3.73 -42.06
CA TYR A 302 -81.27 -3.20 -40.79
C TYR A 302 -80.63 -3.90 -39.59
N LYS A 303 -80.53 -5.24 -39.60
CA LYS A 303 -79.82 -6.00 -38.56
C LYS A 303 -78.34 -5.63 -38.44
N LYS A 304 -77.64 -5.43 -39.57
CA LYS A 304 -76.24 -4.96 -39.57
C LYS A 304 -76.11 -3.56 -38.97
N HIS A 305 -77.05 -2.65 -39.26
CA HIS A 305 -77.08 -1.32 -38.68
C HIS A 305 -77.34 -1.35 -37.16
N GLN A 306 -78.27 -2.21 -36.70
CA GLN A 306 -78.49 -2.43 -35.27
C GLN A 306 -77.23 -2.95 -34.58
N GLN A 307 -76.49 -3.87 -35.22
CA GLN A 307 -75.22 -4.36 -34.69
C GLN A 307 -74.19 -3.23 -34.57
N LEU A 308 -74.03 -2.41 -35.61
CA LEU A 308 -73.14 -1.24 -35.58
C LEU A 308 -73.51 -0.29 -34.43
N PHE A 309 -74.79 -0.01 -34.22
CA PHE A 309 -75.26 0.86 -33.12
C PHE A 309 -74.94 0.26 -31.74
N ASN A 310 -75.10 -1.06 -31.59
CA ASN A 310 -74.71 -1.77 -30.38
C ASN A 310 -73.20 -1.69 -30.14
N ASP A 311 -72.39 -1.88 -31.19
CA ASP A 311 -70.94 -1.79 -31.13
C ASP A 311 -70.48 -0.37 -30.72
N ILE A 312 -71.08 0.68 -31.28
CA ILE A 312 -70.81 2.09 -30.91
C ILE A 312 -71.18 2.35 -29.44
N ASN A 313 -72.34 1.89 -28.98
CA ASN A 313 -72.76 2.05 -27.60
C ASN A 313 -71.88 1.29 -26.61
N ALA A 314 -71.34 0.14 -27.02
CA ALA A 314 -70.38 -0.61 -26.22
C ALA A 314 -69.03 0.11 -26.15
N PHE A 315 -68.56 0.65 -27.28
CA PHE A 315 -67.29 1.38 -27.36
C PHE A 315 -67.29 2.67 -26.52
N ASN A 316 -68.40 3.43 -26.51
CA ASN A 316 -68.55 4.65 -25.71
C ASN A 316 -68.66 4.43 -24.19
N ARG A 317 -68.71 3.18 -23.72
CA ARG A 317 -68.79 2.82 -22.28
C ARG A 317 -67.44 2.38 -21.71
N ILE A 318 -66.42 2.24 -22.55
CA ILE A 318 -65.02 1.94 -22.19
C ILE A 318 -64.28 3.27 -22.06
#